data_AF-A0A1H4MDV0-F1
#
_entry.id   AF-A0A1H4MDV0-F1
#
_cell.length_a   1.000
_cell.length_b   1.000
_cell.length_c   1.000
_cell.angle_alpha   90.00
_cell.angle_beta   90.00
_cell.angle_gamma   90.00
#
_symmetry.space_group_name_H-M   'P 1'
#
loop_
_entity.id
_entity.type
_entity.pdbx_description
1 polymer ?
#
loop_
_entity_poly.entity_id
_entity_poly.type
_entity_poly.pdbx_seq_one_letter_code
_entity_poly.pdbx_strand_id
1 'polypeptide(L)' 'MGRTMMTLRVSRDSGKTYGPTRVVRSTEPLMPLETSAWPPCECARCVSAQVTGRRPR' A
#
# COMPACT_ATOMS: atom_id res chain seq x y z
N MET A 1 -18.50 17.07 -10.10
CA MET A 1 -17.76 16.22 -9.13
C MET A 1 -17.26 14.98 -9.85
N GLY A 2 -15.97 14.68 -9.77
CA GLY A 2 -15.35 13.52 -10.46
C GLY A 2 -15.89 12.16 -9.97
N ARG A 3 -15.73 11.12 -10.79
CA ARG A 3 -16.22 9.75 -10.52
C ARG A 3 -15.41 9.08 -9.41
N THR A 4 -16.08 8.41 -8.48
CA THR A 4 -15.43 7.54 -7.50
C THR A 4 -14.81 6.34 -8.21
N MET A 5 -13.49 6.18 -8.11
CA MET A 5 -12.76 5.04 -8.70
C MET A 5 -12.51 3.94 -7.66
N MET A 6 -12.14 4.34 -6.45
CA MET A 6 -11.70 3.42 -5.40
C MET A 6 -12.13 3.93 -4.03
N THR A 7 -12.46 3.01 -3.14
CA THR A 7 -12.59 3.25 -1.71
C THR A 7 -11.54 2.42 -0.97
N LEU A 8 -10.86 3.03 0.01
CA LEU A 8 -9.78 2.41 0.77
C LEU A 8 -10.08 2.53 2.27
N ARG A 9 -9.79 1.46 3.02
CA ARG A 9 -9.69 1.48 4.48
C ARG A 9 -8.37 0.83 4.87
N VAL A 10 -7.70 1.40 5.87
CA VAL A 10 -6.38 0.92 6.32
C VAL A 10 -6.50 0.32 7.70
N SER A 11 -5.95 -0.88 7.86
CA SER A 11 -5.71 -1.51 9.17
C SER A 11 -4.26 -1.31 9.59
N ARG A 12 -4.04 -1.08 10.89
CA ARG A 12 -2.70 -0.98 11.49
C ARG A 12 -2.43 -2.09 12.52
N ASP A 13 -3.34 -3.05 12.62
CA ASP A 13 -3.36 -4.10 13.63
C ASP A 13 -3.67 -5.48 13.02
N SER A 14 -3.11 -5.72 11.84
CA SER A 14 -3.23 -6.99 11.11
C SER A 14 -4.67 -7.36 10.73
N GLY A 15 -5.46 -6.36 10.34
CA GLY A 15 -6.83 -6.54 9.84
C GLY A 15 -7.88 -6.64 10.93
N LYS A 16 -7.55 -6.40 12.21
CA LYS A 16 -8.52 -6.48 13.32
C LYS A 16 -9.44 -5.27 13.34
N THR A 17 -8.88 -4.08 13.16
CA THR A 17 -9.63 -2.83 13.03
C THR A 17 -9.25 -2.10 11.75
N TYR A 18 -10.22 -1.37 11.22
CA TYR A 18 -10.05 -0.57 10.02
C TYR A 18 -10.43 0.87 10.33
N GLY A 19 -9.55 1.77 9.94
CA GLY A 19 -9.81 3.20 10.00
C GLY A 19 -10.96 3.64 9.09
N PRO A 20 -11.19 4.96 9.02
CA PRO A 20 -12.26 5.54 8.22
C PRO A 20 -12.06 5.28 6.72
N THR A 21 -13.17 5.23 5.98
CA THR A 21 -13.17 5.08 4.52
C THR A 21 -12.62 6.33 3.85
N ARG A 22 -11.56 6.16 3.06
CA ARG A 22 -11.04 7.16 2.12
C ARG A 22 -11.62 6.90 0.74
N VAL A 23 -12.22 7.92 0.14
CA VAL A 23 -12.76 7.87 -1.23
C VAL A 23 -11.75 8.52 -2.16
N VAL A 24 -11.24 7.76 -3.13
CA VAL A 24 -10.39 8.28 -4.20
C VAL A 24 -11.27 8.56 -5.42
N ARG A 25 -11.31 9.83 -5.82
CA ARG A 25 -12.03 10.28 -7.01
C ARG A 25 -11.02 10.62 -8.09
N SER A 26 -11.27 10.17 -9.31
CA SER A 26 -10.45 10.60 -10.46
C SER A 26 -10.92 11.98 -10.91
N THR A 27 -9.99 12.91 -10.97
CA THR A 27 -10.17 14.25 -11.58
C THR A 27 -9.64 14.30 -13.01
N GLU A 28 -8.63 13.47 -13.35
CA GLU A 28 -8.06 13.33 -14.69
C GLU A 28 -7.86 11.86 -15.10
N PRO A 29 -7.77 11.57 -16.42
CA PRO A 29 -7.31 10.29 -16.95
C PRO A 29 -5.79 10.17 -16.74
N LEU A 30 -5.40 9.72 -15.54
CA LEU A 30 -3.99 9.46 -15.22
C LEU A 30 -3.51 8.23 -15.99
N MET A 31 -2.35 8.35 -16.64
CA MET A 31 -1.64 7.21 -17.22
C MET A 31 -1.26 6.21 -16.12
N PRO A 32 -1.15 4.91 -16.43
CA PRO A 32 -0.69 3.91 -15.47
C PRO A 32 0.64 4.35 -14.83
N LEU A 33 0.79 4.09 -13.53
CA LEU A 33 2.04 4.37 -12.84
C LEU A 33 3.13 3.45 -13.42
N GLU A 34 4.09 4.03 -14.15
CA GLU A 34 5.17 3.31 -14.86
C GLU A 34 6.05 2.45 -13.94
N THR A 35 6.02 2.70 -12.63
CA THR A 35 6.73 1.89 -11.64
C THR A 35 5.76 1.32 -10.61
N SER A 36 5.55 0.01 -10.64
CA SER A 36 4.80 -0.74 -9.61
C SER A 36 5.70 -1.24 -8.47
N ALA A 37 6.98 -0.85 -8.46
CA ALA A 37 7.94 -1.29 -7.46
C ALA A 37 7.56 -0.72 -6.10
N TRP A 38 6.99 -1.57 -5.25
CA TRP A 38 6.74 -1.26 -3.85
C TRP A 38 8.09 -1.03 -3.15
N PRO A 39 8.26 0.03 -2.33
CA PRO A 39 9.41 0.13 -1.45
C PRO A 39 9.56 -1.13 -0.59
N PRO A 40 10.80 -1.55 -0.30
CA PRO A 40 11.05 -2.69 0.56
C PRO A 40 10.45 -2.45 1.95
N CYS A 41 9.97 -3.51 2.59
CA CYS A 41 9.41 -3.40 3.93
C CYS A 41 10.49 -3.02 4.95
N GLU A 42 10.30 -1.89 5.64
CA GLU A 42 11.24 -1.35 6.64
C GLU A 42 11.01 -1.88 8.06
N CYS A 43 10.13 -2.87 8.26
CA CYS A 43 9.94 -3.44 9.60
C CYS A 43 11.19 -4.20 10.06
N ALA A 44 11.45 -4.23 11.37
CA ALA A 44 12.63 -4.88 11.94
C ALA A 44 12.84 -6.34 11.48
N ARG A 45 11.75 -7.09 11.27
CA ARG A 45 11.79 -8.47 10.73
C ARG A 45 12.33 -8.52 9.31
N CYS A 46 11.83 -7.65 8.43
CA CYS A 46 12.20 -7.63 7.01
C CYS A 46 13.59 -7.02 6.80
N VAL A 47 13.97 -5.98 7.56
CA VAL A 47 15.32 -5.41 7.48
C VAL A 47 16.37 -6.45 7.89
N SER A 48 16.13 -7.20 8.97
CA SER A 48 17.05 -8.27 9.42
C SER A 48 17.17 -9.41 8.38
N ALA A 49 16.08 -9.77 7.72
CA ALA A 49 16.06 -10.79 6.67
C ALA A 49 16.83 -10.34 5.41
N GLN A 50 16.71 -9.06 5.03
CA GLN A 50 17.44 -8.48 3.91
C GLN A 50 18.95 -8.45 4.15
N VAL A 51 19.40 -8.04 5.34
CA VAL A 51 20.83 -8.03 5.72
C VAL A 51 21.45 -9.43 5.67
N THR A 52 20.67 -10.45 6.04
CA THR A 52 21.14 -11.84 6.06
C THR A 52 21.01 -12.56 4.71
N GLY A 53 20.60 -11.86 3.65
CA GLY A 53 20.42 -12.43 2.31
C GLY A 53 19.30 -13.47 2.23
N ARG A 54 18.43 -13.53 3.23
CA ARG A 54 17.37 -14.53 3.32
C ARG A 54 16.10 -13.93 2.74
N ARG A 55 15.67 -14.41 1.57
CA ARG A 55 14.42 -13.98 0.94
C ARG A 55 13.26 -14.48 1.83
N PRO A 56 12.47 -13.59 2.46
CA PRO A 56 11.28 -14.04 3.19
C PRO A 56 10.32 -14.68 2.18
N ARG A 57 9.85 -15.88 2.52
CA ARG A 57 9.03 -16.76 1.68
C ARG A 57 7.59 -16.25 1.58
#